data_AF-A0A553G234-F1
#
_entry.id   AF-A0A553G234-F1
#
_cell.length_a   1.000
_cell.length_b   1.000
_cell.length_c   1.000
_cell.angle_alpha   90.00
_cell.angle_beta   90.00
_cell.angle_gamma   90.00
#
_symmetry.space_group_name_H-M   'P 1'
#
loop_
_entity.id
_entity.type
_entity.pdbx_description
1 polymer ?
#
loop_
_entity_poly.entity_id
_entity_poly.type
_entity_poly.pdbx_seq_one_letter_code
_entity_poly.pdbx_strand_id
1 'polypeptide(L)'
;MKKLHFFILKSYLGPLAMTFFISLFILVMQFLWRYVDDLVGKGLDFVTLGELLFYASVQVIPMALPLAILLASLMTFGSLGENYELTAIKASGVSLMRTMKPLIVVTVIISFLAFGFSNNVLPWANLKLYTLLWSVKQKKPELEIKEQIFYDGIENFRIKISGKDPETGLMHDVMIYDHRDSRNPNTNVTLADSGKLQVSSNKSFMKLTLMDGVRFEENVRNEKKRLNDRAKQRFRKDKFKKQVALFDMQGHNLERSDEQLFSSNDRMKNLAQLQDGIDTLSTQTSEITNQIQEQTKNFYFQQRKYLHRRNKEIEKIAVDSAQILNSDSLFNALSTHQQLMAIEGAKRQAQDNRSQLEGKLSRYRNYNTKITRHFMEVHRKFTLSFACFIFFFIGAPLGAIIRKGGLGMPVVISVLFFIFYYIIDTLGVKFAKEGAWHVYQGMWLSSAILFPLGAFLTYKSATDSTLLNADAYIIFFQKLFKREKFDLKNRLDKEKEAESDAKT
;
A
#
# COMPACT_ATOMS: atom_id res chain seq x y z
N MET A 1 30.89 37.64 -12.20
CA MET A 1 30.13 36.72 -11.31
C MET A 1 28.68 36.52 -11.77
N LYS A 2 27.87 37.56 -12.00
CA LYS A 2 26.46 37.41 -12.44
C LYS A 2 26.29 36.61 -13.75
N LYS A 3 27.16 36.82 -14.75
CA LYS A 3 27.12 36.08 -16.03
C LYS A 3 27.41 34.58 -15.88
N LEU A 4 28.39 34.20 -15.05
CA LEU A 4 28.70 32.79 -14.77
C LEU A 4 27.52 32.10 -14.09
N HIS A 5 26.92 32.75 -13.08
CA HIS A 5 25.76 32.18 -12.40
C HIS A 5 24.58 31.98 -13.34
N PHE A 6 24.31 32.95 -14.23
CA PHE A 6 23.27 32.84 -15.24
C PHE A 6 23.56 31.73 -16.25
N PHE A 7 24.82 31.60 -16.69
CA PHE A 7 25.26 30.54 -17.60
C PHE A 7 25.02 29.15 -16.98
N ILE A 8 25.50 28.91 -15.76
CA ILE A 8 25.32 27.63 -15.06
C ILE A 8 23.83 27.32 -14.84
N LEU A 9 23.03 28.33 -14.50
CA LEU A 9 21.59 28.17 -14.32
C LEU A 9 20.90 27.76 -15.62
N LYS A 10 21.22 28.43 -16.74
CA LYS A 10 20.68 28.11 -18.06
C LYS A 10 21.06 26.70 -18.50
N SER A 11 22.30 26.28 -18.24
CA SER A 11 22.78 24.92 -18.53
C SER A 11 22.11 23.85 -17.66
N TYR A 12 21.62 24.19 -16.46
CA TYR A 12 20.96 23.24 -15.55
C TYR A 12 19.45 23.08 -15.80
N LEU A 13 18.73 24.18 -16.11
CA LEU A 13 17.27 24.17 -16.23
C LEU A 13 16.76 23.26 -17.37
N GLY A 14 17.46 23.24 -18.50
CA GLY A 14 17.10 22.37 -19.63
C GLY A 14 17.17 20.88 -19.28
N PRO A 15 18.34 20.37 -18.84
CA PRO A 15 18.46 19.01 -18.33
C PRO A 15 17.48 18.69 -17.20
N LEU A 16 17.26 19.59 -16.24
CA LEU A 16 16.30 19.38 -15.14
C LEU A 16 14.87 19.13 -15.63
N ALA A 17 14.37 19.95 -16.55
CA ALA A 17 13.03 19.76 -17.10
C ALA A 17 12.94 18.43 -17.87
N MET A 18 13.94 18.15 -18.72
CA MET A 18 13.99 16.92 -19.51
C MET A 18 14.00 15.67 -18.61
N THR A 19 14.90 15.62 -17.62
CA THR A 19 15.04 14.46 -16.73
C THR A 19 13.82 14.30 -15.82
N PHE A 20 13.17 15.39 -15.42
CA PHE A 20 11.93 15.37 -14.67
C PHE A 20 10.78 14.74 -15.47
N PHE A 21 10.56 15.15 -16.72
CA PHE A 21 9.49 14.55 -17.53
C PHE A 21 9.79 13.09 -17.91
N ILE A 22 11.05 12.76 -18.19
CA ILE A 22 11.46 11.36 -18.45
C ILE A 22 11.24 10.50 -17.20
N SER A 23 11.68 10.95 -16.02
CA SER A 23 11.48 10.19 -14.78
C SER A 23 10.01 10.06 -14.41
N LEU A 24 9.24 11.13 -14.57
CA LEU A 24 7.80 11.14 -14.36
C LEU A 24 7.11 10.13 -15.27
N PHE A 25 7.43 10.13 -16.57
CA PHE A 25 6.87 9.18 -17.52
C PHE A 25 7.18 7.72 -17.15
N ILE A 26 8.44 7.41 -16.82
CA ILE A 26 8.84 6.06 -16.41
C ILE A 26 8.07 5.60 -15.18
N LEU A 27 7.95 6.45 -14.15
CA LEU A 27 7.25 6.12 -12.91
C LEU A 27 5.73 5.99 -13.10
N VAL A 28 5.12 6.82 -13.95
CA VAL A 28 3.71 6.69 -14.32
C VAL A 28 3.48 5.39 -15.08
N MET A 29 4.39 5.00 -15.98
CA MET A 29 4.27 3.74 -16.70
C MET A 29 4.42 2.54 -15.77
N GLN A 30 5.32 2.61 -14.79
CA GLN A 30 5.41 1.61 -13.72
C GLN A 30 4.10 1.51 -12.92
N PHE A 31 3.47 2.65 -12.62
CA PHE A 31 2.17 2.68 -11.95
C PHE A 31 1.09 2.00 -12.81
N LEU A 32 1.02 2.31 -14.10
CA LEU A 32 0.07 1.69 -15.02
C LEU A 32 0.23 0.17 -15.06
N TRP A 33 1.47 -0.32 -15.16
CA TRP A 33 1.75 -1.76 -15.13
C TRP A 33 1.25 -2.42 -13.84
N ARG A 34 1.45 -1.76 -12.69
CA ARG A 34 0.98 -2.30 -11.40
C ARG A 34 -0.54 -2.44 -11.31
N TYR A 35 -1.29 -1.63 -12.05
CA TYR A 35 -2.75 -1.61 -12.02
C TYR A 35 -3.38 -2.03 -13.35
N VAL A 36 -2.62 -2.65 -14.26
CA VAL A 36 -3.11 -2.99 -15.60
C VAL A 36 -4.32 -3.93 -15.54
N ASP A 37 -4.26 -4.96 -14.69
CA ASP A 37 -5.35 -5.93 -14.49
C ASP A 37 -6.62 -5.25 -13.92
N ASP A 38 -6.43 -4.18 -13.15
CA ASP A 38 -7.53 -3.41 -12.57
C ASP A 38 -8.15 -2.42 -13.57
N LEU A 39 -7.46 -2.08 -14.67
CA LEU A 39 -7.87 -1.05 -15.64
C LEU A 39 -8.35 -1.66 -16.97
N VAL A 40 -7.72 -2.74 -17.42
CA VAL A 40 -8.00 -3.38 -18.72
C VAL A 40 -9.31 -4.17 -18.67
N GLY A 41 -10.11 -4.08 -19.74
CA GLY A 41 -11.36 -4.86 -19.89
C GLY A 41 -12.58 -4.30 -19.14
N LYS A 42 -12.48 -3.11 -18.55
CA LYS A 42 -13.58 -2.49 -17.76
C LYS A 42 -14.37 -1.39 -18.48
N GLY A 43 -14.14 -1.21 -19.78
CA GLY A 43 -14.83 -0.18 -20.57
C GLY A 43 -14.70 1.22 -19.97
N LEU A 44 -13.49 1.61 -19.56
CA LEU A 44 -13.24 2.93 -18.99
C LEU A 44 -13.34 3.99 -20.08
N ASP A 45 -14.08 5.07 -19.78
CA ASP A 45 -14.10 6.22 -20.67
C ASP A 45 -12.71 6.88 -20.71
N PHE A 46 -12.35 7.43 -21.87
CA PHE A 46 -11.03 8.05 -22.07
C PHE A 46 -10.81 9.22 -21.12
N VAL A 47 -11.87 9.96 -20.75
CA VAL A 47 -11.80 11.05 -19.77
C VAL A 47 -11.43 10.51 -18.39
N THR A 48 -12.11 9.45 -17.93
CA THR A 48 -11.81 8.81 -16.63
C THR A 48 -10.40 8.25 -16.58
N LEU A 49 -9.92 7.65 -17.67
CA LEU A 49 -8.54 7.17 -17.77
C LEU A 49 -7.54 8.34 -17.71
N GLY A 50 -7.83 9.44 -18.40
CA GLY A 50 -7.03 10.67 -18.35
C GLY A 50 -6.95 11.28 -16.96
N GLU A 51 -8.07 11.37 -16.24
CA GLU A 51 -8.11 11.84 -14.84
C GLU A 51 -7.29 10.92 -13.92
N LEU A 52 -7.45 9.61 -14.05
CA LEU A 52 -6.69 8.63 -13.25
C LEU A 52 -5.18 8.77 -13.49
N LEU A 53 -4.77 8.89 -14.76
CA LEU A 53 -3.38 9.12 -15.14
C LEU A 53 -2.83 10.45 -14.60
N PHE A 54 -3.63 11.51 -14.65
CA PHE A 54 -3.25 12.80 -14.10
C PHE A 54 -2.99 12.69 -12.59
N TYR A 55 -3.92 12.13 -11.81
CA TYR A 55 -3.72 11.97 -10.38
C TYR A 55 -2.58 10.99 -10.04
N ALA A 56 -2.38 9.93 -10.84
CA ALA A 56 -1.26 9.02 -10.69
C ALA A 56 0.09 9.74 -10.92
N SER A 57 0.16 10.63 -11.91
CA SER A 57 1.35 11.44 -12.17
C SER A 57 1.69 12.35 -10.98
N VAL A 58 0.67 13.01 -10.39
CA VAL A 58 0.83 13.87 -9.21
C VAL A 58 1.33 13.07 -8.01
N GLN A 59 0.89 11.82 -7.85
CA GLN A 59 1.34 10.93 -6.77
C GLN A 59 2.84 10.58 -6.85
N VAL A 60 3.38 10.39 -8.05
CA VAL A 60 4.78 9.93 -8.23
C VAL A 60 5.81 11.07 -8.31
N ILE A 61 5.38 12.34 -8.43
CA ILE A 61 6.24 13.54 -8.41
C ILE A 61 7.27 13.54 -7.27
N PRO A 62 6.92 13.21 -6.02
CA PRO A 62 7.87 13.08 -4.92
C PRO A 62 9.07 12.16 -5.20
N MET A 63 8.88 11.08 -5.95
CA MET A 63 9.97 10.17 -6.31
C MET A 63 10.71 10.64 -7.57
N ALA A 64 9.99 11.25 -8.50
CA ALA A 64 10.53 11.78 -9.75
C ALA A 64 11.49 12.96 -9.53
N LEU A 65 11.20 13.85 -8.57
CA LEU A 65 11.95 15.09 -8.32
C LEU A 65 13.41 14.83 -7.88
N PRO A 66 13.70 14.04 -6.83
CA PRO A 66 15.09 13.80 -6.41
C PRO A 66 15.90 13.07 -7.48
N LEU A 67 15.28 12.12 -8.21
CA LEU A 67 15.91 11.44 -9.35
C LEU A 67 16.27 12.44 -10.46
N ALA A 68 15.34 13.34 -10.81
CA ALA A 68 15.56 14.35 -11.84
C ALA A 68 16.68 15.31 -11.48
N ILE A 69 16.74 15.76 -10.22
CA ILE A 69 17.78 16.65 -9.69
C ILE A 69 19.16 15.97 -9.74
N LEU A 70 19.24 14.70 -9.36
CA LEU A 70 20.46 13.90 -9.44
C LEU A 70 20.97 13.82 -10.88
N LEU A 71 20.10 13.40 -11.80
CA LEU A 71 20.44 13.18 -13.20
C LEU A 71 20.82 14.51 -13.88
N ALA A 72 20.05 15.58 -13.64
CA ALA A 72 20.31 16.90 -14.19
C ALA A 72 21.63 17.49 -13.68
N SER A 73 21.94 17.32 -12.39
CA SER A 73 23.19 17.82 -11.83
C SER A 73 24.40 17.06 -12.37
N LEU A 74 24.29 15.73 -12.52
CA LEU A 74 25.31 14.91 -13.19
C LEU A 74 25.53 15.33 -14.64
N MET A 75 24.46 15.49 -15.42
CA MET A 75 24.56 15.91 -16.84
C MET A 75 25.16 17.31 -16.97
N THR A 76 24.73 18.26 -16.12
CA THR A 76 25.19 19.64 -16.20
C THR A 76 26.68 19.74 -15.88
N PHE A 77 27.12 19.22 -14.73
CA PHE A 77 28.54 19.28 -14.37
C PHE A 77 29.40 18.31 -15.18
N GLY A 78 28.82 17.20 -15.66
CA GLY A 78 29.47 16.27 -16.59
C GLY A 78 29.74 16.93 -17.94
N SER A 79 28.77 17.64 -18.51
CA SER A 79 28.91 18.36 -19.79
C SER A 79 29.86 19.55 -19.67
N LEU A 80 29.77 20.33 -18.59
CA LEU A 80 30.75 21.39 -18.30
C LEU A 80 32.18 20.81 -18.18
N GLY A 81 32.32 19.61 -17.62
CA GLY A 81 33.59 18.91 -17.53
C GLY A 81 34.10 18.38 -18.88
N GLU A 82 33.20 17.84 -19.71
CA GLU A 82 33.49 17.29 -21.04
C GLU A 82 33.93 18.38 -22.02
N ASN A 83 33.28 19.54 -22.00
CA ASN A 83 33.62 20.69 -22.84
C ASN A 83 34.81 21.51 -22.31
N TYR A 84 35.53 21.03 -21.28
CA TYR A 84 36.60 21.74 -20.57
C TYR A 84 36.21 23.11 -19.96
N GLU A 85 34.92 23.47 -19.97
CA GLU A 85 34.42 24.72 -19.41
C GLU A 85 34.62 24.78 -17.89
N LEU A 86 34.37 23.66 -17.20
CA LEU A 86 34.59 23.56 -15.75
C LEU A 86 36.07 23.72 -15.39
N THR A 87 36.97 23.18 -16.23
CA THR A 87 38.42 23.29 -16.07
C THR A 87 38.88 24.74 -16.26
N ALA A 88 38.35 25.44 -17.28
CA ALA A 88 38.63 26.85 -17.51
C ALA A 88 38.14 27.75 -16.36
N ILE A 89 36.95 27.47 -15.80
CA ILE A 89 36.40 28.17 -14.63
C ILE A 89 37.32 27.99 -13.41
N LYS A 90 37.77 26.75 -13.15
CA LYS A 90 38.71 26.46 -12.05
C LYS A 90 40.07 27.15 -12.25
N ALA A 91 40.61 27.14 -13.47
CA ALA A 91 41.86 27.81 -13.81
C ALA A 91 41.80 29.34 -13.62
N SER A 92 40.60 29.92 -13.73
CA SER A 92 40.34 31.34 -13.45
C SER A 92 40.23 31.66 -11.95
N GLY A 93 40.58 30.71 -11.06
CA GLY A 93 40.54 30.87 -9.60
C GLY A 93 39.15 30.73 -8.98
N VAL A 94 38.13 30.29 -9.73
CA VAL A 94 36.78 30.08 -9.19
C VAL A 94 36.63 28.63 -8.73
N SER A 95 36.42 28.45 -7.42
CA SER A 95 36.21 27.12 -6.83
C SER A 95 34.89 26.49 -7.31
N LEU A 96 34.86 25.14 -7.35
CA LEU A 96 33.67 24.37 -7.73
C LEU A 96 32.45 24.76 -6.88
N MET A 97 32.65 24.97 -5.57
CA MET A 97 31.57 25.35 -4.65
C MET A 97 30.92 26.69 -5.04
N ARG A 98 31.72 27.65 -5.54
CA ARG A 98 31.20 28.95 -6.00
C ARG A 98 30.42 28.79 -7.31
N THR A 99 30.82 27.86 -8.18
CA THR A 99 30.09 27.49 -9.40
C THR A 99 28.75 26.80 -9.09
N MET A 100 28.70 25.97 -8.04
CA MET A 100 27.49 25.27 -7.58
C MET A 100 26.48 26.18 -6.87
N LYS A 101 26.92 27.28 -6.25
CA LYS A 101 26.06 28.21 -5.47
C LYS A 101 24.71 28.58 -6.10
N PRO A 102 24.61 28.99 -7.39
CA PRO A 102 23.31 29.33 -7.99
C PRO A 102 22.38 28.12 -8.05
N LEU A 103 22.91 26.92 -8.27
CA LEU A 103 22.13 25.69 -8.30
C LEU A 103 21.72 25.23 -6.90
N ILE A 104 22.56 25.44 -5.89
CA ILE A 104 22.20 25.19 -4.48
C ILE A 104 20.96 26.04 -4.11
N VAL A 105 20.94 27.32 -4.48
CA VAL A 105 19.79 28.20 -4.23
C VAL A 105 18.53 27.67 -4.92
N VAL A 106 18.64 27.24 -6.18
CA VAL A 106 17.51 26.65 -6.92
C VAL A 106 17.03 25.36 -6.27
N THR A 107 17.93 24.45 -5.89
CA THR A 107 17.57 23.21 -5.20
C THR A 107 16.88 23.47 -3.88
N VAL A 108 17.34 24.45 -3.10
CA VAL A 108 16.67 24.87 -1.85
C VAL A 108 15.25 25.36 -2.13
N ILE A 109 15.05 26.20 -3.16
CA ILE A 109 13.71 26.65 -3.56
C ILE A 109 12.84 25.45 -3.97
N ILE A 110 13.37 24.52 -4.79
CA ILE A 110 12.65 23.31 -5.19
C ILE A 110 12.30 22.44 -3.98
N SER A 111 13.18 22.31 -2.99
CA SER A 111 12.90 21.58 -1.75
C SER A 111 11.73 22.18 -0.97
N PHE A 112 11.65 23.52 -0.84
CA PHE A 112 10.51 24.17 -0.19
C PHE A 112 9.22 23.97 -0.98
N LEU A 113 9.27 24.07 -2.31
CA LEU A 113 8.12 23.79 -3.17
C LEU A 113 7.68 22.33 -3.06
N ALA A 114 8.63 21.39 -3.00
CA ALA A 114 8.36 19.96 -2.83
C ALA A 114 7.69 19.67 -1.47
N PHE A 115 8.11 20.36 -0.40
CA PHE A 115 7.44 20.27 0.90
C PHE A 115 5.99 20.76 0.82
N GLY A 116 5.77 21.95 0.26
CA GLY A 116 4.42 22.51 0.10
C GLY A 116 3.52 21.61 -0.76
N PHE A 117 4.07 21.04 -1.83
CA PHE A 117 3.40 20.07 -2.67
C PHE A 117 3.03 18.80 -1.90
N SER A 118 3.98 18.23 -1.13
CA SER A 118 3.76 17.04 -0.31
C SER A 118 2.76 17.26 0.83
N ASN A 119 2.70 18.48 1.35
CA ASN A 119 1.80 18.83 2.44
C ASN A 119 0.36 19.09 1.96
N ASN A 120 0.18 19.73 0.80
CA ASN A 120 -1.13 20.23 0.37
C ASN A 120 -1.68 19.50 -0.85
N VAL A 121 -0.88 19.35 -1.91
CA VAL A 121 -1.32 18.82 -3.20
C VAL A 121 -1.40 17.29 -3.16
N LEU A 122 -0.37 16.65 -2.59
CA LEU A 122 -0.26 15.19 -2.54
C LEU A 122 -1.41 14.52 -1.76
N PRO A 123 -1.86 15.03 -0.59
CA PRO A 123 -2.99 14.43 0.13
C PRO A 123 -4.30 14.48 -0.66
N TRP A 124 -4.57 15.63 -1.31
CA TRP A 124 -5.74 15.81 -2.16
C TRP A 124 -5.70 14.89 -3.39
N ALA A 125 -4.55 14.80 -4.05
CA ALA A 125 -4.37 13.94 -5.22
C ALA A 125 -4.49 12.45 -4.86
N ASN A 126 -3.93 12.04 -3.73
CA ASN A 126 -4.11 10.68 -3.22
C ASN A 126 -5.59 10.39 -2.96
N LEU A 127 -6.32 11.28 -2.26
CA LEU A 127 -7.74 11.05 -2.00
C LEU A 127 -8.53 10.81 -3.29
N LYS A 128 -8.34 11.66 -4.31
CA LYS A 128 -8.99 11.52 -5.61
C LYS A 128 -8.56 10.25 -6.34
N LEU A 129 -7.27 9.95 -6.39
CA LEU A 129 -6.73 8.77 -7.06
C LEU A 129 -7.30 7.47 -6.47
N TYR A 130 -7.26 7.31 -5.16
CA TYR A 130 -7.72 6.07 -4.53
C TYR A 130 -9.25 5.92 -4.61
N THR A 131 -9.99 7.02 -4.54
CA THR A 131 -11.46 7.00 -4.74
C THR A 131 -11.80 6.58 -6.17
N LEU A 132 -11.14 7.14 -7.18
CA LEU A 132 -11.31 6.75 -8.59
C LEU A 132 -10.87 5.30 -8.84
N LEU A 133 -9.75 4.88 -8.26
CA LEU A 133 -9.26 3.52 -8.41
C LEU A 133 -10.22 2.51 -7.76
N TRP A 134 -10.83 2.86 -6.63
CA TRP A 134 -11.85 2.05 -5.98
C TRP A 134 -13.13 1.93 -6.80
N SER A 135 -13.59 3.02 -7.42
CA SER A 135 -14.77 2.99 -8.29
C SER A 135 -14.50 2.17 -9.57
N VAL A 136 -13.31 2.30 -10.16
CA VAL A 136 -12.86 1.48 -11.29
C VAL A 136 -12.74 0.00 -10.89
N LYS A 137 -12.33 -0.30 -9.65
CA LYS A 137 -12.32 -1.68 -9.14
C LYS A 137 -13.69 -2.29 -9.03
N GLN A 138 -14.68 -1.52 -8.59
CA GLN A 138 -16.06 -1.98 -8.46
C GLN A 138 -16.81 -2.04 -9.79
N LYS A 139 -16.37 -1.29 -10.81
CA LYS A 139 -16.94 -1.36 -12.15
C LYS A 139 -16.72 -2.76 -12.71
N LYS A 140 -17.83 -3.47 -12.94
CA LYS A 140 -17.81 -4.82 -13.52
C LYS A 140 -17.22 -4.76 -14.94
N PRO A 141 -16.39 -5.74 -15.34
CA PRO A 141 -15.91 -5.87 -16.71
C PRO A 141 -17.09 -5.82 -17.70
N GLU A 142 -16.87 -5.26 -18.89
CA GLU A 142 -17.90 -5.28 -19.92
C GLU A 142 -18.35 -6.73 -20.18
N LEU A 143 -19.67 -6.95 -20.23
CA LEU A 143 -20.28 -8.27 -20.19
C LEU A 143 -20.02 -9.07 -21.47
N GLU A 144 -18.87 -9.74 -21.51
CA GLU A 144 -18.59 -10.76 -22.50
C GLU A 144 -18.99 -12.14 -21.93
N ILE A 145 -20.27 -12.48 -22.04
CA ILE A 145 -20.74 -13.84 -21.74
C ILE A 145 -20.24 -14.75 -22.86
N LYS A 146 -19.21 -15.55 -22.56
CA LYS A 146 -18.67 -16.56 -23.48
C LYS A 146 -19.59 -17.77 -23.58
N GLU A 147 -19.68 -18.35 -24.77
CA GLU A 147 -20.53 -19.51 -25.03
C GLU A 147 -20.05 -20.75 -24.26
N GLN A 148 -20.98 -21.59 -23.82
CA GLN A 148 -20.73 -22.86 -23.12
C GLN A 148 -20.01 -22.76 -21.76
N ILE A 149 -19.68 -21.56 -21.29
CA ILE A 149 -19.03 -21.31 -19.99
C ILE A 149 -20.03 -20.66 -19.03
N PHE A 150 -19.98 -21.03 -17.74
CA PHE A 150 -20.76 -20.33 -16.72
C PHE A 150 -20.14 -18.96 -16.45
N TYR A 151 -20.90 -17.91 -16.72
CA TYR A 151 -20.58 -16.52 -16.39
C TYR A 151 -21.05 -16.18 -14.98
N ASP A 152 -20.14 -15.65 -14.16
CA ASP A 152 -20.33 -15.31 -12.74
C ASP A 152 -20.21 -13.80 -12.44
N GLY A 153 -20.22 -12.94 -13.47
CA GLY A 153 -20.07 -11.49 -13.29
C GLY A 153 -21.29 -10.77 -12.70
N ILE A 154 -22.45 -11.43 -12.59
CA ILE A 154 -23.63 -10.89 -11.92
C ILE A 154 -23.69 -11.45 -10.50
N GLU A 155 -23.77 -10.57 -9.49
CA GLU A 155 -23.71 -10.99 -8.10
C GLU A 155 -24.92 -11.87 -7.76
N ASN A 156 -24.68 -13.01 -7.12
CA ASN A 156 -25.69 -14.03 -6.80
C ASN A 156 -26.35 -14.73 -8.00
N PHE A 157 -25.85 -14.56 -9.23
CA PHE A 157 -26.37 -15.26 -10.40
C PHE A 157 -25.25 -15.89 -11.22
N ARG A 158 -25.44 -17.14 -11.66
CA ARG A 158 -24.56 -17.78 -12.65
C ARG A 158 -25.35 -18.06 -13.91
N ILE A 159 -24.87 -17.56 -15.04
CA ILE A 159 -25.56 -17.67 -16.33
C ILE A 159 -24.72 -18.52 -17.27
N LYS A 160 -25.32 -19.52 -17.90
CA LYS A 160 -24.74 -20.26 -19.02
C LYS A 160 -25.62 -20.09 -20.24
N ILE A 161 -25.00 -19.91 -21.39
CA ILE A 161 -25.68 -19.83 -22.69
C ILE A 161 -25.07 -20.84 -23.65
N SER A 162 -25.88 -21.43 -24.52
CA SER A 162 -25.36 -22.35 -25.54
C SER A 162 -24.73 -21.61 -26.72
N GLY A 163 -25.32 -20.48 -27.12
CA GLY A 163 -24.82 -19.65 -28.22
C GLY A 163 -25.40 -18.24 -28.18
N LYS A 164 -24.72 -17.28 -28.81
CA LYS A 164 -25.13 -15.88 -28.88
C LYS A 164 -25.03 -15.37 -30.32
N ASP A 165 -26.12 -14.79 -30.81
CA ASP A 165 -26.11 -14.10 -32.10
C ASP A 165 -25.30 -12.78 -32.00
N PRO A 166 -24.23 -12.61 -32.80
CA PRO A 166 -23.38 -11.40 -32.80
C PRO A 166 -24.11 -10.12 -33.21
N GLU A 167 -25.11 -10.22 -34.10
CA GLU A 167 -25.80 -9.05 -34.69
C GLU A 167 -26.94 -8.57 -33.79
N THR A 168 -27.74 -9.51 -33.26
CA THR A 168 -28.94 -9.18 -32.49
C THR A 168 -28.73 -9.19 -30.96
N GLY A 169 -27.63 -9.80 -30.51
CA GLY A 169 -27.31 -10.02 -29.09
C GLY A 169 -28.24 -11.00 -28.40
N LEU A 170 -29.01 -11.80 -29.16
CA LEU A 170 -29.92 -12.81 -28.64
C LEU A 170 -29.13 -14.04 -28.20
N MET A 171 -29.34 -14.46 -26.96
CA MET A 171 -28.75 -15.64 -26.36
C MET A 171 -29.73 -16.82 -26.50
N HIS A 172 -29.22 -17.99 -26.85
CA HIS A 172 -29.98 -19.23 -26.99
C HIS A 172 -29.64 -20.20 -25.86
N ASP A 173 -30.65 -20.95 -25.41
CA ASP A 173 -30.59 -21.89 -24.29
C ASP A 173 -29.94 -21.28 -23.05
N VAL A 174 -30.66 -20.34 -22.42
CA VAL A 174 -30.18 -19.61 -21.25
C VAL A 174 -30.50 -20.40 -20.00
N MET A 175 -29.46 -20.77 -19.24
CA MET A 175 -29.56 -21.41 -17.93
C MET A 175 -29.04 -20.47 -16.85
N ILE A 176 -29.85 -20.21 -15.84
CA ILE A 176 -29.53 -19.27 -14.75
C ILE A 176 -29.69 -19.97 -13.40
N TYR A 177 -28.63 -19.97 -12.61
CA TYR A 177 -28.66 -20.35 -11.21
C TYR A 177 -28.75 -19.13 -10.32
N ASP A 178 -29.77 -19.07 -9.47
CA ASP A 178 -29.97 -18.02 -8.48
C ASP A 178 -29.41 -18.46 -7.12
N HIS A 179 -28.37 -17.78 -6.67
CA HIS A 179 -27.63 -18.03 -5.43
C HIS A 179 -27.99 -17.03 -4.32
N ARG A 180 -29.07 -16.24 -4.47
CA ARG A 180 -29.46 -15.26 -3.45
C ARG A 180 -29.82 -15.90 -2.10
N ASP A 181 -30.25 -17.16 -2.08
CA ASP A 181 -30.41 -17.92 -0.85
C ASP A 181 -29.05 -18.47 -0.37
N SER A 182 -28.40 -17.75 0.55
CA SER A 182 -27.11 -18.15 1.11
C SER A 182 -27.16 -19.44 1.94
N ARG A 183 -28.35 -19.93 2.34
CA ARG A 183 -28.47 -21.15 3.16
C ARG A 183 -28.49 -22.41 2.30
N ASN A 184 -29.05 -22.33 1.09
CA ASN A 184 -29.10 -23.43 0.13
C ASN A 184 -28.83 -22.91 -1.30
N PRO A 185 -27.55 -22.70 -1.66
CA PRO A 185 -27.19 -22.32 -3.04
C PRO A 185 -27.64 -23.41 -4.02
N ASN A 186 -28.08 -23.00 -5.23
CA ASN A 186 -28.58 -23.84 -6.34
C ASN A 186 -30.01 -24.38 -6.23
N THR A 187 -30.81 -23.89 -5.30
CA THR A 187 -32.23 -24.31 -5.15
C THR A 187 -33.16 -23.69 -6.18
N ASN A 188 -32.73 -22.64 -6.89
CA ASN A 188 -33.54 -21.95 -7.89
C ASN A 188 -32.81 -21.88 -9.23
N VAL A 189 -33.38 -22.53 -10.24
CA VAL A 189 -32.81 -22.67 -11.58
C VAL A 189 -33.83 -22.22 -12.61
N THR A 190 -33.44 -21.31 -13.50
CA THR A 190 -34.28 -20.85 -14.63
C THR A 190 -33.66 -21.33 -15.92
N LEU A 191 -34.46 -22.03 -16.75
CA LEU A 191 -34.12 -22.39 -18.12
C LEU A 191 -34.99 -21.58 -19.07
N ALA A 192 -34.44 -21.05 -20.15
CA ALA A 192 -35.19 -20.32 -21.17
C ALA A 192 -34.63 -20.64 -22.56
N ASP A 193 -35.51 -20.73 -23.55
CA ASP A 193 -35.14 -20.97 -24.95
C ASP A 193 -34.31 -19.82 -25.51
N SER A 194 -34.73 -18.57 -25.24
CA SER A 194 -33.97 -17.40 -25.64
C SER A 194 -33.96 -16.29 -24.58
N GLY A 195 -32.92 -15.47 -24.62
CA GLY A 195 -32.75 -14.34 -23.70
C GLY A 195 -32.04 -13.16 -24.34
N LYS A 196 -32.43 -11.94 -23.97
CA LYS A 196 -31.75 -10.71 -24.38
C LYS A 196 -31.35 -9.90 -23.17
N LEU A 197 -30.08 -9.52 -23.15
CA LEU A 197 -29.51 -8.66 -22.11
C LEU A 197 -29.37 -7.24 -22.65
N GLN A 198 -29.98 -6.27 -21.98
CA GLN A 198 -29.92 -4.86 -22.35
C GLN A 198 -29.54 -4.02 -21.15
N VAL A 199 -28.56 -3.13 -21.31
CA VAL A 199 -28.24 -2.12 -20.31
C VAL A 199 -29.15 -0.92 -20.55
N SER A 200 -29.73 -0.36 -19.48
CA SER A 200 -30.54 0.87 -19.56
C SER A 200 -29.71 2.02 -20.15
N SER A 201 -30.35 2.98 -20.84
CA SER A 201 -29.68 4.15 -21.42
C SER A 201 -28.85 4.93 -20.40
N ASN A 202 -29.31 4.94 -19.14
CA ASN A 202 -28.65 5.63 -18.03
C ASN A 202 -27.68 4.72 -17.26
N LYS A 203 -27.44 3.49 -17.74
CA LYS A 203 -26.59 2.45 -17.14
C LYS A 203 -26.89 2.09 -15.68
N SER A 204 -28.04 2.52 -15.14
CA SER A 204 -28.42 2.31 -13.73
C SER A 204 -28.93 0.90 -13.44
N PHE A 205 -29.53 0.24 -14.43
CA PHE A 205 -30.00 -1.13 -14.30
C PHE A 205 -29.79 -1.90 -15.60
N MET A 206 -29.63 -3.21 -15.46
CA MET A 206 -29.56 -4.16 -16.56
C MET A 206 -30.87 -4.93 -16.62
N LYS A 207 -31.46 -4.97 -17.81
CA LYS A 207 -32.70 -5.67 -18.10
C LYS A 207 -32.38 -6.97 -18.84
N LEU A 208 -32.60 -8.09 -18.18
CA LEU A 208 -32.57 -9.42 -18.78
C LEU A 208 -34.00 -9.83 -19.12
N THR A 209 -34.26 -10.03 -20.41
CA THR A 209 -35.56 -10.50 -20.90
C THR A 209 -35.40 -11.94 -21.35
N LEU A 210 -36.07 -12.88 -20.69
CA LEU A 210 -36.11 -14.30 -21.03
C LEU A 210 -37.43 -14.63 -21.71
N MET A 211 -37.39 -15.46 -22.75
CA MET A 211 -38.55 -15.93 -23.50
C MET A 211 -38.68 -17.44 -23.39
N ASP A 212 -39.92 -17.90 -23.30
CA ASP A 212 -40.32 -19.31 -23.29
C ASP A 212 -39.43 -20.18 -22.39
N GLY A 213 -39.63 -20.02 -21.09
CA GLY A 213 -38.80 -20.64 -20.07
C GLY A 213 -39.57 -21.29 -18.93
N VAL A 214 -38.80 -21.94 -18.09
CA VAL A 214 -39.25 -22.70 -16.94
C VAL A 214 -38.34 -22.38 -15.77
N ARG A 215 -38.93 -21.93 -14.66
CA ARG A 215 -38.24 -21.75 -13.39
C ARG A 215 -38.56 -22.90 -12.45
N PHE A 216 -37.52 -23.47 -11.89
CA PHE A 216 -37.56 -24.53 -10.90
C PHE A 216 -37.13 -23.96 -9.56
N GLU A 217 -37.94 -24.14 -8.54
CA GLU A 217 -37.67 -23.69 -7.18
C GLU A 217 -37.85 -24.85 -6.21
N GLU A 218 -36.78 -25.20 -5.50
CA GLU A 218 -36.76 -26.25 -4.50
C GLU A 218 -36.57 -25.65 -3.11
N ASN A 219 -37.64 -25.64 -2.31
CA ASN A 219 -37.56 -25.17 -0.93
C ASN A 219 -36.96 -26.23 -0.01
N VAL A 220 -35.64 -26.21 0.17
CA VAL A 220 -34.94 -27.07 1.13
C VAL A 220 -35.02 -26.45 2.52
N ARG A 221 -36.08 -26.76 3.28
CA ARG A 221 -36.24 -26.29 4.67
C ARG A 221 -35.23 -27.02 5.55
N ASN A 222 -34.10 -26.38 5.85
CA ASN A 222 -33.10 -26.89 6.78
C ASN A 222 -33.59 -26.72 8.24
N GLU A 223 -34.62 -27.46 8.62
CA GLU A 223 -35.00 -27.61 10.02
C GLU A 223 -34.40 -28.90 10.58
N LYS A 224 -33.44 -28.76 11.51
CA LYS A 224 -33.04 -29.81 12.44
C LYS A 224 -34.22 -30.13 13.39
N LYS A 225 -35.31 -30.72 12.90
CA LYS A 225 -36.41 -31.19 13.76
C LYS A 225 -37.07 -32.45 13.19
N ARG A 226 -36.93 -33.52 13.97
CA ARG A 226 -37.73 -34.75 14.08
C ARG A 226 -38.04 -35.52 12.78
N LEU A 227 -37.57 -36.77 12.78
CA LEU A 227 -37.74 -37.85 11.78
C LEU A 227 -39.19 -38.17 11.33
N ASN A 228 -40.23 -37.54 11.89
CA ASN A 228 -41.63 -37.86 11.58
C ASN A 228 -42.35 -36.84 10.68
N ASP A 229 -41.74 -35.71 10.34
CA ASP A 229 -42.29 -34.82 9.31
C ASP A 229 -41.59 -35.06 7.97
N ARG A 230 -41.98 -36.16 7.28
CA ARG A 230 -41.81 -36.32 5.81
C ARG A 230 -42.66 -35.30 5.03
N ALA A 231 -42.92 -34.13 5.59
CA ALA A 231 -43.83 -33.12 5.09
C ALA A 231 -43.16 -32.30 3.97
N LYS A 232 -43.08 -32.94 2.80
CA LYS A 232 -43.05 -32.36 1.45
C LYS A 232 -41.94 -31.32 1.23
N GLN A 233 -40.80 -31.79 0.70
CA GLN A 233 -40.01 -30.97 -0.22
C GLN A 233 -40.97 -30.44 -1.29
N ARG A 234 -41.26 -29.14 -1.26
CA ARG A 234 -42.17 -28.50 -2.22
C ARG A 234 -41.34 -28.07 -3.41
N PHE A 235 -41.33 -28.91 -4.45
CA PHE A 235 -40.82 -28.55 -5.76
C PHE A 235 -41.86 -27.73 -6.49
N ARG A 236 -41.50 -26.52 -6.90
CA ARG A 236 -42.34 -25.62 -7.68
C ARG A 236 -41.74 -25.44 -9.07
N LYS A 237 -42.60 -25.56 -10.09
CA LYS A 237 -42.23 -25.38 -11.50
C LYS A 237 -43.15 -24.31 -12.10
N ASP A 238 -42.58 -23.16 -12.42
CA ASP A 238 -43.30 -22.05 -13.03
C ASP A 238 -42.90 -21.94 -14.50
N LYS A 239 -43.86 -22.15 -15.41
CA LYS A 239 -43.65 -21.93 -16.85
C LYS A 239 -44.03 -20.49 -17.20
N PHE A 240 -43.21 -19.82 -18.01
CA PHE A 240 -43.47 -18.45 -18.46
C PHE A 240 -43.20 -18.30 -19.95
N LYS A 241 -44.02 -17.49 -20.63
CA LYS A 241 -43.74 -17.07 -22.01
C LYS A 241 -42.72 -15.95 -22.08
N LYS A 242 -42.74 -15.06 -21.08
CA LYS A 242 -41.81 -13.93 -20.98
C LYS A 242 -41.56 -13.61 -19.51
N GLN A 243 -40.29 -13.52 -19.13
CA GLN A 243 -39.86 -13.07 -17.81
C GLN A 243 -38.84 -11.96 -17.96
N VAL A 244 -38.99 -10.91 -17.17
CA VAL A 244 -38.06 -9.77 -17.16
C VAL A 244 -37.43 -9.69 -15.77
N ALA A 245 -36.11 -9.81 -15.71
CA ALA A 245 -35.32 -9.55 -14.52
C ALA A 245 -34.60 -8.21 -14.67
N LEU A 246 -34.61 -7.42 -13.60
CA LEU A 246 -33.88 -6.17 -13.51
C LEU A 246 -32.77 -6.35 -12.47
N PHE A 247 -31.53 -6.13 -12.88
CA PHE A 247 -30.38 -6.11 -11.99
C PHE A 247 -29.95 -4.67 -11.79
N ASP A 248 -29.85 -4.24 -10.54
CA ASP A 248 -29.27 -2.94 -10.22
C ASP A 248 -27.78 -2.94 -10.56
N MET A 249 -27.35 -1.94 -11.33
CA MET A 249 -25.95 -1.76 -11.69
C MET A 249 -25.35 -0.77 -10.68
N GLN A 250 -24.96 -1.27 -9.52
CA GLN A 250 -24.20 -0.47 -8.56
C GLN A 250 -22.91 0.01 -9.24
N GLY A 251 -22.70 1.34 -9.27
CA GLY A 251 -21.49 1.95 -9.84
C GLY A 251 -21.66 3.28 -10.57
N HIS A 252 -22.88 3.85 -10.67
CA HIS A 252 -23.08 5.14 -11.38
C HIS A 252 -23.26 6.37 -10.48
N ASN A 253 -23.54 6.19 -9.19
CA ASN A 253 -23.55 7.30 -8.23
C ASN A 253 -22.17 7.47 -7.62
N LEU A 254 -21.29 8.14 -8.38
CA LEU A 254 -20.01 8.70 -7.95
C LEU A 254 -20.22 9.85 -6.95
N GLU A 255 -20.97 9.63 -5.88
CA GLU A 255 -21.32 10.70 -4.95
C GLU A 255 -20.70 10.47 -3.58
N ARG A 256 -19.73 11.34 -3.24
CA ARG A 256 -19.27 11.83 -1.92
C ARG A 256 -19.04 10.83 -0.76
N SER A 257 -19.87 9.81 -0.60
CA SER A 257 -19.75 8.71 0.35
C SER A 257 -18.44 7.93 0.19
N ASP A 258 -17.97 7.71 -1.05
CA ASP A 258 -16.71 7.01 -1.30
C ASP A 258 -15.48 7.79 -0.83
N GLU A 259 -15.49 9.13 -0.95
CA GLU A 259 -14.38 9.96 -0.47
C GLU A 259 -14.25 9.90 1.05
N GLN A 260 -15.38 9.78 1.77
CA GLN A 260 -15.36 9.63 3.23
C GLN A 260 -14.72 8.32 3.68
N LEU A 261 -14.81 7.25 2.88
CA LEU A 261 -14.13 5.96 3.18
C LEU A 261 -12.61 6.14 3.22
N PHE A 262 -12.09 6.99 2.33
CA PHE A 262 -10.66 7.15 2.13
C PHE A 262 -10.07 8.32 2.93
N SER A 263 -10.83 9.38 3.21
CA SER A 263 -10.38 10.60 3.90
C SER A 263 -9.71 10.36 5.26
N SER A 264 -10.08 9.26 5.94
CA SER A 264 -9.50 8.88 7.24
C SER A 264 -8.07 8.31 7.15
N ASN A 265 -7.62 7.95 5.94
CA ASN A 265 -6.32 7.33 5.70
C ASN A 265 -5.15 8.32 5.86
N ASP A 266 -4.04 7.88 6.45
CA ASP A 266 -2.91 8.74 6.80
C ASP A 266 -2.29 9.47 5.59
N ARG A 267 -2.18 8.79 4.44
CA ARG A 267 -1.64 9.36 3.19
C ARG A 267 -2.46 10.48 2.56
N MET A 268 -3.69 10.70 3.04
CA MET A 268 -4.64 11.68 2.53
C MET A 268 -4.77 12.90 3.43
N LYS A 269 -3.94 12.97 4.47
CA LYS A 269 -3.92 14.08 5.42
C LYS A 269 -2.74 15.02 5.20
N ASN A 270 -2.98 16.30 5.44
CA ASN A 270 -1.92 17.29 5.56
C ASN A 270 -1.27 17.22 6.97
N LEU A 271 -0.21 17.99 7.19
CA LEU A 271 0.54 17.97 8.46
C LEU A 271 -0.34 18.31 9.68
N ALA A 272 -1.21 19.31 9.58
CA ALA A 272 -2.08 19.72 10.68
C ALA A 272 -3.09 18.61 11.04
N GLN A 273 -3.72 18.00 10.03
CA GLN A 273 -4.64 16.88 10.21
C GLN A 273 -3.94 15.61 10.73
N LEU A 274 -2.68 15.40 10.35
CA LEU A 274 -1.89 14.29 10.88
C LEU A 274 -1.59 14.49 12.37
N GLN A 275 -1.24 15.70 12.77
CA GLN A 275 -0.92 16.02 14.16
C GLN A 275 -2.15 15.95 15.07
N ASP A 276 -3.26 16.53 14.65
CA ASP A 276 -4.56 16.40 15.34
C ASP A 276 -5.00 14.92 15.47
N GLY A 277 -4.77 14.14 14.41
CA GLY A 277 -4.99 12.69 14.43
C GLY A 277 -4.10 11.94 15.42
N ILE A 278 -2.83 12.34 15.55
CA ILE A 278 -1.89 11.76 16.55
C ILE A 278 -2.38 12.07 17.96
N ASP A 279 -2.76 13.31 18.23
CA ASP A 279 -3.22 13.74 19.55
C ASP A 279 -4.48 12.97 19.95
N THR A 280 -5.48 12.92 19.06
CA THR A 280 -6.73 12.18 19.27
C THR A 280 -6.48 10.69 19.52
N LEU A 281 -5.66 10.04 18.69
CA LEU A 281 -5.34 8.62 18.85
C LEU A 281 -4.54 8.34 20.13
N SER A 282 -3.68 9.27 20.53
CA SER A 282 -2.90 9.16 21.77
C SER A 282 -3.83 9.23 22.99
N THR A 283 -4.79 10.16 23.00
CA THR A 283 -5.83 10.22 24.04
C THR A 283 -6.64 8.93 24.11
N GLN A 284 -7.10 8.39 22.97
CA GLN A 284 -7.81 7.11 22.92
C GLN A 284 -6.97 5.93 23.44
N THR A 285 -5.65 5.98 23.19
CA THR A 285 -4.71 4.96 23.68
C THR A 285 -4.55 5.04 25.20
N SER A 286 -4.45 6.26 25.76
CA SER A 286 -4.41 6.50 27.20
C SER A 286 -5.71 6.07 27.89
N GLU A 287 -6.87 6.37 27.31
CA GLU A 287 -8.18 5.93 27.81
C GLU A 287 -8.27 4.39 27.88
N ILE A 288 -7.89 3.69 26.80
CA ILE A 288 -7.88 2.22 26.80
C ILE A 288 -6.91 1.69 27.86
N THR A 289 -5.76 2.32 28.03
CA THR A 289 -4.76 1.92 29.02
C THR A 289 -5.32 2.05 30.44
N ASN A 290 -5.98 3.17 30.75
CA ASN A 290 -6.65 3.38 32.03
C ASN A 290 -7.78 2.36 32.26
N GLN A 291 -8.60 2.09 31.23
CA GLN A 291 -9.65 1.09 31.33
C GLN A 291 -9.12 -0.34 31.52
N ILE A 292 -7.95 -0.68 30.95
CA ILE A 292 -7.28 -1.96 31.20
C ILE A 292 -6.79 -2.00 32.64
N GLN A 293 -6.17 -0.92 33.14
CA GLN A 293 -5.67 -0.84 34.52
C GLN A 293 -6.80 -0.95 35.55
N GLU A 294 -7.91 -0.24 35.38
CA GLU A 294 -9.07 -0.31 36.27
C GLU A 294 -9.69 -1.71 36.29
N GLN A 295 -9.90 -2.32 35.12
CA GLN A 295 -10.40 -3.69 35.06
C GLN A 295 -9.44 -4.70 35.70
N THR A 296 -8.14 -4.55 35.46
CA THR A 296 -7.12 -5.43 36.04
C THR A 296 -7.11 -5.34 37.56
N LYS A 297 -7.23 -4.14 38.14
CA LYS A 297 -7.38 -3.95 39.60
C LYS A 297 -8.63 -4.67 40.13
N ASN A 298 -9.74 -4.56 39.41
CA ASN A 298 -10.99 -5.18 39.82
C ASN A 298 -10.95 -6.72 39.73
N PHE A 299 -10.14 -7.33 38.85
CA PHE A 299 -10.09 -8.80 38.72
C PHE A 299 -9.56 -9.54 39.94
N TYR A 300 -8.60 -8.96 40.68
CA TYR A 300 -8.03 -9.61 41.87
C TYR A 300 -8.91 -9.51 43.11
N PHE A 301 -9.88 -8.58 43.13
CA PHE A 301 -10.67 -8.24 44.33
C PHE A 301 -12.17 -8.10 44.06
N GLN A 302 -12.74 -8.82 43.09
CA GLN A 302 -14.21 -8.94 43.04
C GLN A 302 -14.68 -9.80 44.22
N GLN A 303 -14.96 -9.14 45.35
CA GLN A 303 -15.78 -9.71 46.40
C GLN A 303 -17.14 -10.04 45.78
N ARG A 304 -17.37 -11.30 45.43
CA ARG A 304 -18.71 -11.76 45.04
C ARG A 304 -19.60 -11.56 46.27
N LYS A 305 -20.36 -10.47 46.29
CA LYS A 305 -21.52 -10.35 47.17
C LYS A 305 -22.51 -11.40 46.69
N TYR A 306 -22.38 -12.62 47.21
CA TYR A 306 -23.47 -13.59 47.17
C TYR A 306 -24.59 -12.91 47.96
N LEU A 307 -25.54 -12.29 47.23
CA LEU A 307 -26.78 -11.80 47.80
C LEU A 307 -27.50 -13.03 48.36
N HIS A 308 -27.20 -13.37 49.61
CA HIS A 308 -27.88 -14.38 50.36
C HIS A 308 -29.26 -13.82 50.65
N ARG A 309 -30.21 -14.10 49.77
CA ARG A 309 -31.60 -13.63 49.80
C ARG A 309 -32.40 -14.18 51.00
N ARG A 310 -31.77 -14.56 52.11
CA ARG A 310 -32.45 -15.25 53.20
C ARG A 310 -32.25 -14.74 54.61
N ASN A 311 -31.40 -13.75 54.92
CA ASN A 311 -31.41 -13.17 56.28
C ASN A 311 -30.91 -11.72 56.30
N LYS A 312 -31.85 -10.78 56.49
CA LYS A 312 -31.56 -9.35 56.76
C LYS A 312 -30.75 -9.12 58.04
N GLU A 313 -30.64 -10.12 58.93
CA GLU A 313 -29.88 -10.01 60.17
C GLU A 313 -28.37 -10.24 59.99
N ILE A 314 -27.94 -10.95 58.94
CA ILE A 314 -26.50 -11.24 58.70
C ILE A 314 -25.77 -10.00 58.14
N GLU A 315 -26.48 -9.08 57.49
CA GLU A 315 -25.89 -7.82 56.97
C GLU A 315 -25.35 -6.91 58.08
N LYS A 316 -25.84 -7.01 59.32
CA LYS A 316 -25.33 -6.23 60.45
C LYS A 316 -24.05 -6.79 61.09
N ILE A 317 -23.63 -8.01 60.74
CA ILE A 317 -22.44 -8.68 61.28
C ILE A 317 -21.36 -8.82 60.17
N ALA A 318 -21.52 -8.17 59.01
CA ALA A 318 -20.44 -8.03 58.05
C ALA A 318 -19.43 -6.98 58.55
N VAL A 319 -18.69 -7.39 59.58
CA VAL A 319 -17.52 -6.73 60.10
C VAL A 319 -16.54 -6.56 58.93
N ASP A 320 -16.35 -5.32 58.53
CA ASP A 320 -15.36 -4.81 57.56
C ASP A 320 -13.90 -5.00 58.05
N SER A 321 -13.69 -6.00 58.90
CA SER A 321 -12.43 -6.32 59.62
C SER A 321 -12.11 -7.82 59.57
N ALA A 322 -12.76 -8.58 58.68
CA ALA A 322 -12.30 -9.94 58.41
C ALA A 322 -10.90 -9.86 57.78
N GLN A 323 -9.87 -10.07 58.61
CA GLN A 323 -8.51 -10.36 58.14
C GLN A 323 -8.61 -11.44 57.07
N ILE A 324 -7.82 -11.29 56.01
CA ILE A 324 -7.77 -12.20 54.87
C ILE A 324 -7.60 -13.62 55.41
N LEU A 325 -8.73 -14.33 55.53
CA LEU A 325 -8.74 -15.76 55.85
C LEU A 325 -8.07 -16.44 54.69
N ASN A 326 -7.04 -17.22 54.99
CA ASN A 326 -6.26 -17.96 54.02
C ASN A 326 -7.22 -18.68 53.04
N SER A 327 -7.21 -18.28 51.77
CA SER A 327 -8.17 -18.71 50.74
C SER A 327 -8.26 -20.23 50.64
N ASP A 328 -7.14 -20.88 50.89
CA ASP A 328 -6.98 -22.33 50.83
C ASP A 328 -7.71 -23.02 51.97
N SER A 329 -7.73 -22.41 53.16
CA SER A 329 -8.48 -22.93 54.32
C SER A 329 -9.99 -22.86 54.08
N LEU A 330 -10.48 -21.75 53.50
CA LEU A 330 -11.89 -21.60 53.14
C LEU A 330 -12.30 -22.55 52.02
N PHE A 331 -11.45 -22.74 51.01
CA PHE A 331 -11.71 -23.66 49.92
C PHE A 331 -11.74 -25.13 50.38
N ASN A 332 -10.83 -25.52 51.28
CA ASN A 332 -10.75 -26.87 51.82
C ASN A 332 -11.91 -27.19 52.79
N ALA A 333 -12.58 -26.17 53.34
CA ALA A 333 -13.77 -26.35 54.18
C ALA A 333 -15.07 -26.61 53.37
N LEU A 334 -15.05 -26.46 52.04
CA LEU A 334 -16.21 -26.68 51.16
C LEU A 334 -16.41 -28.18 50.84
N SER A 335 -17.65 -28.57 50.57
CA SER A 335 -17.93 -29.92 50.02
C SER A 335 -17.34 -30.10 48.63
N THR A 336 -17.03 -31.33 48.22
CA THR A 336 -16.44 -31.64 46.90
C THR A 336 -17.23 -31.06 45.72
N HIS A 337 -18.57 -31.05 45.80
CA HIS A 337 -19.43 -30.44 44.78
C HIS A 337 -19.30 -28.90 44.74
N GLN A 338 -19.23 -28.26 45.91
CA GLN A 338 -19.02 -26.81 46.02
C GLN A 338 -17.62 -26.39 45.56
N GLN A 339 -16.60 -27.21 45.84
CA GLN A 339 -15.24 -27.01 45.33
C GLN A 339 -15.21 -27.04 43.80
N LEU A 340 -15.87 -28.01 43.17
CA LEU A 340 -15.95 -28.12 41.72
C LEU A 340 -16.68 -26.92 41.10
N MET A 341 -17.82 -26.51 41.65
CA MET A 341 -18.52 -25.30 41.18
C MET A 341 -17.69 -24.02 41.37
N ALA A 342 -16.93 -23.91 42.45
CA ALA A 342 -16.03 -22.77 42.69
C ALA A 342 -14.90 -22.73 41.64
N ILE A 343 -14.27 -23.87 41.36
CA ILE A 343 -13.22 -23.99 40.32
C ILE A 343 -13.78 -23.68 38.94
N GLU A 344 -14.92 -24.25 38.55
CA GLU A 344 -15.53 -23.98 37.23
C GLU A 344 -15.95 -22.51 37.09
N GLY A 345 -16.49 -21.92 38.16
CA GLY A 345 -16.83 -20.50 38.20
C GLY A 345 -15.60 -19.60 38.06
N ALA A 346 -14.51 -19.94 38.75
CA ALA A 346 -13.24 -19.22 38.66
C ALA A 346 -12.61 -19.37 37.26
N LYS A 347 -12.62 -20.58 36.69
CA LYS A 347 -12.14 -20.85 35.33
C LYS A 347 -12.93 -20.05 34.29
N ARG A 348 -14.26 -20.05 34.37
CA ARG A 348 -15.11 -19.26 33.47
C ARG A 348 -14.81 -17.77 33.59
N GLN A 349 -14.71 -17.25 34.81
CA GLN A 349 -14.35 -15.85 35.05
C GLN A 349 -12.98 -15.50 34.45
N ALA A 350 -11.98 -16.35 34.64
CA ALA A 350 -10.64 -16.14 34.08
C ALA A 350 -10.66 -16.14 32.54
N GLN A 351 -11.45 -17.04 31.91
CA GLN A 351 -11.60 -17.10 30.46
C GLN A 351 -12.31 -15.86 29.91
N ASP A 352 -13.39 -15.41 30.54
CA ASP A 352 -14.12 -14.20 30.15
C ASP A 352 -13.24 -12.95 30.26
N ASN A 353 -12.50 -12.84 31.37
CA ASN A 353 -11.57 -11.73 31.59
C ASN A 353 -10.46 -11.73 30.52
N ARG A 354 -9.89 -12.90 30.19
CA ARG A 354 -8.89 -13.02 29.14
C ARG A 354 -9.44 -12.54 27.80
N SER A 355 -10.63 -12.97 27.41
CA SER A 355 -11.26 -12.57 26.15
C SER A 355 -11.49 -11.04 26.09
N GLN A 356 -11.97 -10.43 27.18
CA GLN A 356 -12.15 -8.98 27.25
C GLN A 356 -10.82 -8.23 27.15
N LEU A 357 -9.78 -8.69 27.84
CA LEU A 357 -8.44 -8.10 27.78
C LEU A 357 -7.82 -8.24 26.39
N GLU A 358 -7.96 -9.40 25.74
CA GLU A 358 -7.50 -9.61 24.36
C GLU A 358 -8.17 -8.63 23.39
N GLY A 359 -9.49 -8.41 23.53
CA GLY A 359 -10.22 -7.42 22.73
C GLY A 359 -9.73 -5.97 22.95
N LYS A 360 -9.39 -5.61 24.20
CA LYS A 360 -8.80 -4.29 24.50
C LYS A 360 -7.36 -4.16 24.01
N LEU A 361 -6.53 -5.18 24.18
CA LEU A 361 -5.15 -5.22 23.67
C LEU A 361 -5.11 -5.14 22.14
N SER A 362 -6.04 -5.80 21.45
CA SER A 362 -6.19 -5.69 20.00
C SER A 362 -6.52 -4.24 19.58
N ARG A 363 -7.46 -3.57 20.26
CA ARG A 363 -7.76 -2.15 20.02
C ARG A 363 -6.57 -1.23 20.30
N TYR A 364 -5.87 -1.45 21.42
CA TYR A 364 -4.64 -0.73 21.75
C TYR A 364 -3.59 -0.86 20.65
N ARG A 365 -3.32 -2.10 20.19
CA ARG A 365 -2.37 -2.36 19.09
C ARG A 365 -2.80 -1.66 17.82
N ASN A 366 -4.09 -1.71 17.46
CA ASN A 366 -4.61 -1.04 16.27
C ASN A 366 -4.43 0.49 16.32
N TYR A 367 -4.71 1.13 17.48
CA TYR A 367 -4.48 2.56 17.65
C TYR A 367 -3.00 2.92 17.60
N ASN A 368 -2.16 2.13 18.28
CA ASN A 368 -0.71 2.33 18.24
C ASN A 368 -0.17 2.21 16.81
N THR A 369 -0.59 1.22 16.03
CA THR A 369 -0.22 1.10 14.62
C THR A 369 -0.70 2.30 13.79
N LYS A 370 -1.89 2.84 14.05
CA LYS A 370 -2.36 4.07 13.38
C LYS A 370 -1.50 5.28 13.76
N ILE A 371 -1.14 5.45 15.02
CA ILE A 371 -0.23 6.50 15.50
C ILE A 371 1.11 6.41 14.77
N THR A 372 1.72 5.22 14.74
CA THR A 372 2.97 4.96 14.00
C THR A 372 2.86 5.37 12.53
N ARG A 373 1.74 5.05 11.87
CA ARG A 373 1.49 5.47 10.48
C ARG A 373 1.41 6.98 10.31
N HIS A 374 0.72 7.68 11.20
CA HIS A 374 0.63 9.14 11.14
C HIS A 374 2.01 9.77 11.33
N PHE A 375 2.79 9.33 12.34
CA PHE A 375 4.16 9.80 12.53
C PHE A 375 5.07 9.52 11.33
N MET A 376 4.94 8.35 10.69
CA MET A 376 5.70 8.04 9.47
C MET A 376 5.39 9.02 8.34
N GLU A 377 4.11 9.31 8.09
CA GLU A 377 3.71 10.23 7.02
C GLU A 377 4.14 11.68 7.32
N VAL A 378 4.15 12.09 8.58
CA VAL A 378 4.74 13.38 8.99
C VAL A 378 6.21 13.44 8.56
N HIS A 379 7.02 12.45 8.95
CA HIS A 379 8.44 12.44 8.59
C HIS A 379 8.65 12.30 7.07
N ARG A 380 7.82 11.53 6.36
CA ARG A 380 7.91 11.35 4.91
C ARG A 380 7.83 12.67 4.13
N LYS A 381 6.98 13.61 4.58
CA LYS A 381 6.86 14.95 3.97
C LYS A 381 8.16 15.74 4.08
N PHE A 382 8.88 15.61 5.20
CA PHE A 382 10.17 16.27 5.42
C PHE A 382 11.31 15.56 4.68
N THR A 383 11.41 14.24 4.78
CA THR A 383 12.51 13.47 4.18
C THR A 383 12.50 13.58 2.66
N LEU A 384 11.33 13.70 2.04
CA LEU A 384 11.20 14.00 0.62
C LEU A 384 11.94 15.28 0.21
N SER A 385 11.70 16.36 0.95
CA SER A 385 12.25 17.67 0.64
C SER A 385 13.76 17.70 0.87
N PHE A 386 14.22 16.94 1.87
CA PHE A 386 15.63 16.76 2.19
C PHE A 386 16.36 15.87 1.17
N ALA A 387 15.68 14.87 0.60
CA ALA A 387 16.24 14.00 -0.42
C ALA A 387 16.69 14.80 -1.65
N CYS A 388 15.91 15.78 -2.12
CA CYS A 388 16.30 16.68 -3.21
C CYS A 388 17.67 17.34 -2.98
N PHE A 389 17.93 17.76 -1.74
CA PHE A 389 19.21 18.36 -1.35
C PHE A 389 20.34 17.32 -1.40
N ILE A 390 20.17 16.17 -0.75
CA ILE A 390 21.16 15.08 -0.75
C ILE A 390 21.54 14.69 -2.17
N PHE A 391 20.54 14.46 -3.04
CA PHE A 391 20.76 14.02 -4.40
C PHE A 391 21.47 15.07 -5.27
N PHE A 392 21.22 16.36 -5.05
CA PHE A 392 22.02 17.42 -5.69
C PHE A 392 23.50 17.36 -5.25
N PHE A 393 23.77 17.20 -3.95
CA PHE A 393 25.13 17.14 -3.41
C PHE A 393 25.86 15.82 -3.71
N ILE A 394 25.15 14.79 -4.17
CA ILE A 394 25.78 13.60 -4.77
C ILE A 394 26.04 13.87 -6.25
N GLY A 395 25.05 14.35 -6.99
CA GLY A 395 25.12 14.45 -8.45
C GLY A 395 26.07 15.52 -8.98
N ALA A 396 26.05 16.71 -8.39
CA ALA A 396 26.91 17.82 -8.84
C ALA A 396 28.42 17.51 -8.73
N PRO A 397 28.96 17.08 -7.56
CA PRO A 397 30.39 16.77 -7.48
C PRO A 397 30.77 15.53 -8.28
N LEU A 398 29.89 14.53 -8.37
CA LEU A 398 30.16 13.32 -9.14
C LEU A 398 30.18 13.59 -10.65
N GLY A 399 29.31 14.48 -11.14
CA GLY A 399 29.30 14.94 -12.54
C GLY A 399 30.60 15.67 -12.88
N ALA A 400 31.05 16.55 -11.98
CA ALA A 400 32.31 17.27 -12.12
C ALA A 400 33.55 16.34 -12.14
N ILE A 401 33.49 15.20 -11.43
CA ILE A 401 34.57 14.20 -11.39
C ILE A 401 34.58 13.36 -12.67
N ILE A 402 33.42 12.91 -13.15
CA ILE A 402 33.31 11.96 -14.27
C ILE A 402 33.55 12.64 -15.62
N ARG A 403 33.20 13.93 -15.76
CA ARG A 403 33.42 14.72 -17.00
C ARG A 403 32.87 14.07 -18.28
N LYS A 404 31.69 13.46 -18.16
CA LYS A 404 30.91 12.89 -19.28
C LYS A 404 29.49 13.46 -19.20
N GLY A 405 29.12 14.28 -20.17
CA GLY A 405 27.84 14.98 -20.26
C GLY A 405 26.75 14.25 -21.05
N GLY A 406 27.12 13.26 -21.87
CA GLY A 406 26.16 12.44 -22.61
C GLY A 406 25.17 11.69 -21.70
N LEU A 407 24.01 11.29 -22.23
CA LEU A 407 22.93 10.69 -21.43
C LEU A 407 23.28 9.35 -20.75
N GLY A 408 24.17 8.54 -21.33
CA GLY A 408 24.39 7.15 -20.88
C GLY A 408 24.94 7.00 -19.46
N MET A 409 26.15 7.54 -19.18
CA MET A 409 26.82 7.35 -17.89
C MET A 409 26.08 8.02 -16.71
N PRO A 410 25.61 9.28 -16.81
CA PRO A 410 24.79 9.92 -15.78
C PRO A 410 23.54 9.12 -15.41
N VAL A 411 22.84 8.54 -16.39
CA VAL A 411 21.62 7.75 -16.14
C VAL A 411 21.94 6.51 -15.31
N VAL A 412 22.94 5.70 -15.72
CA VAL A 412 23.28 4.46 -15.02
C VAL A 412 23.66 4.73 -13.56
N ILE A 413 24.50 5.75 -13.34
CA ILE A 413 24.94 6.13 -11.99
C ILE A 413 23.77 6.67 -11.16
N SER A 414 22.91 7.49 -11.77
CA SER A 414 21.71 8.00 -11.09
C SER A 414 20.80 6.88 -10.63
N VAL A 415 20.54 5.92 -11.51
CA VAL A 415 19.69 4.75 -11.22
C VAL A 415 20.30 3.92 -10.09
N LEU A 416 21.61 3.69 -10.09
CA LEU A 416 22.29 2.94 -9.01
C LEU A 416 22.12 3.63 -7.65
N PHE A 417 22.41 4.92 -7.55
CA PHE A 417 22.23 5.69 -6.30
C PHE A 417 20.76 5.73 -5.86
N PHE A 418 19.84 5.85 -6.81
CA PHE A 418 18.42 5.86 -6.52
C PHE A 418 17.89 4.50 -6.05
N ILE A 419 18.33 3.40 -6.65
CA ILE A 419 18.01 2.04 -6.18
C ILE A 419 18.55 1.83 -4.77
N PHE A 420 19.80 2.23 -4.51
CA PHE A 420 20.40 2.12 -3.19
C PHE A 420 19.62 2.93 -2.14
N TYR A 421 19.27 4.18 -2.47
CA TYR A 421 18.39 5.01 -1.65
C TYR A 421 17.06 4.33 -1.37
N TYR A 422 16.36 3.86 -2.41
CA TYR A 422 15.03 3.27 -2.30
C TYR A 422 15.02 1.97 -1.49
N ILE A 423 16.05 1.14 -1.63
CA ILE A 423 16.20 -0.09 -0.83
C ILE A 423 16.33 0.27 0.65
N ILE A 424 17.24 1.18 1.01
CA ILE A 424 17.46 1.58 2.40
C ILE A 424 16.22 2.27 2.98
N ASP A 425 15.58 3.15 2.21
CA ASP A 425 14.35 3.82 2.61
C ASP A 425 13.24 2.79 2.91
N THR A 426 13.06 1.80 2.02
CA THR A 426 12.08 0.73 2.20
C THR A 426 12.40 -0.12 3.43
N LEU A 427 13.67 -0.42 3.70
CA LEU A 427 14.09 -1.14 4.90
C LEU A 427 13.79 -0.33 6.17
N GLY A 428 14.15 0.95 6.20
CA GLY A 428 13.87 1.84 7.33
C GLY A 428 12.37 1.98 7.63
N VAL A 429 11.55 2.11 6.58
CA VAL A 429 10.09 2.11 6.69
C VAL A 429 9.56 0.79 7.26
N LYS A 430 10.14 -0.36 6.87
CA LYS A 430 9.74 -1.66 7.43
C LYS A 430 10.09 -1.77 8.91
N PHE A 431 11.31 -1.40 9.32
CA PHE A 431 11.73 -1.41 10.72
C PHE A 431 10.88 -0.49 11.61
N ALA A 432 10.49 0.69 11.10
CA ALA A 432 9.57 1.58 11.81
C ALA A 432 8.16 1.00 11.93
N LYS A 433 7.66 0.32 10.89
CA LYS A 433 6.33 -0.30 10.88
C LYS A 433 6.20 -1.48 11.84
N GLU A 434 7.24 -2.30 11.93
CA GLU A 434 7.29 -3.48 12.80
C GLU A 434 7.55 -3.10 14.27
N GLY A 435 7.86 -1.83 14.55
CA GLY A 435 8.18 -1.35 15.89
C GLY A 435 9.56 -1.79 16.38
N ALA A 436 10.42 -2.27 15.48
CA ALA A 436 11.80 -2.63 15.81
C ALA A 436 12.63 -1.38 16.14
N TRP A 437 12.44 -0.31 15.37
CA TRP A 437 13.10 0.99 15.55
C TRP A 437 12.08 2.10 15.78
N HIS A 438 12.53 3.20 16.41
CA HIS A 438 11.70 4.39 16.51
C HIS A 438 11.40 4.98 15.12
N VAL A 439 10.22 5.58 14.97
CA VAL A 439 9.74 6.06 13.67
C VAL A 439 10.71 7.03 13.00
N TYR A 440 11.25 7.99 13.75
CA TYR A 440 12.21 8.95 13.22
C TYR A 440 13.52 8.28 12.76
N GLN A 441 13.99 7.23 13.45
CA GLN A 441 15.22 6.52 13.07
C GLN A 441 15.03 5.77 11.75
N GLY A 442 13.90 5.05 11.62
CA GLY A 442 13.59 4.31 10.40
C GLY A 442 13.37 5.24 9.19
N MET A 443 12.61 6.31 9.36
CA MET A 443 12.27 7.23 8.26
C MET A 443 13.46 8.05 7.77
N TRP A 444 14.41 8.40 8.65
CA TRP A 444 15.59 9.19 8.28
C TRP A 444 16.82 8.34 7.93
N LEU A 445 16.72 7.01 8.00
CA LEU A 445 17.84 6.09 7.77
C LEU A 445 18.53 6.32 6.42
N SER A 446 17.74 6.43 5.35
CA SER A 446 18.23 6.66 3.99
C SER A 446 19.01 7.99 3.89
N SER A 447 18.48 9.03 4.53
CA SER A 447 19.09 10.36 4.59
C SER A 447 20.35 10.38 5.46
N ALA A 448 20.35 9.68 6.59
CA ALA A 448 21.49 9.58 7.51
C ALA A 448 22.70 8.89 6.88
N ILE A 449 22.48 7.95 5.96
CA ILE A 449 23.55 7.24 5.24
C ILE A 449 24.06 8.07 4.04
N LEU A 450 23.15 8.63 3.24
CA LEU A 450 23.55 9.34 2.02
C LEU A 450 24.04 10.76 2.24
N PHE A 451 23.62 11.43 3.32
CA PHE A 451 24.04 12.80 3.59
C PHE A 451 25.56 12.90 3.86
N PRO A 452 26.18 12.08 4.73
CA PRO A 452 27.64 12.04 4.88
C PRO A 452 28.36 11.71 3.57
N LEU A 453 27.80 10.81 2.76
CA LEU A 453 28.37 10.46 1.46
C LEU A 453 28.35 11.65 0.49
N GLY A 454 27.22 12.36 0.38
CA GLY A 454 27.12 13.58 -0.43
C GLY A 454 28.05 14.68 0.04
N ALA A 455 28.15 14.89 1.35
CA ALA A 455 29.09 15.84 1.95
C ALA A 455 30.56 15.48 1.66
N PHE A 456 30.91 14.19 1.80
CA PHE A 456 32.25 13.68 1.49
C PHE A 456 32.61 13.86 0.01
N LEU A 457 31.70 13.48 -0.91
CA LEU A 457 31.90 13.67 -2.35
C LEU A 457 32.06 15.15 -2.72
N THR A 458 31.27 16.01 -2.09
CA THR A 458 31.33 17.46 -2.29
C THR A 458 32.65 18.04 -1.81
N TYR A 459 33.09 17.66 -0.60
CA TYR A 459 34.38 18.08 -0.05
C TYR A 459 35.54 17.63 -0.95
N LYS A 460 35.49 16.38 -1.42
CA LYS A 460 36.54 15.80 -2.26
C LYS A 460 36.63 16.48 -3.63
N SER A 461 35.49 16.76 -4.25
CA SER A 461 35.42 17.47 -5.53
C SER A 461 35.85 18.94 -5.41
N ALA A 462 35.66 19.55 -4.24
CA ALA A 462 36.12 20.91 -3.94
C ALA A 462 37.64 20.99 -3.69
N THR A 463 38.28 19.91 -3.25
CA THR A 463 39.71 19.86 -2.89
C THR A 463 40.61 19.29 -4.00
N ASP A 464 40.06 19.00 -5.19
CA ASP A 464 40.78 18.44 -6.37
C ASP A 464 41.73 17.28 -6.02
N SER A 465 41.35 16.46 -5.04
CA SER A 465 42.19 15.34 -4.61
C SER A 465 42.16 14.20 -5.62
N THR A 466 43.35 13.85 -6.12
CA THR A 466 43.65 12.81 -7.14
C THR A 466 43.27 11.37 -6.75
N LEU A 467 42.72 11.16 -5.56
CA LEU A 467 42.34 9.85 -5.00
C LEU A 467 41.04 9.25 -5.58
N LEU A 468 40.32 9.94 -6.46
CA LEU A 468 39.22 9.39 -7.28
C LEU A 468 39.46 9.72 -8.76
N ASN A 469 40.56 9.23 -9.35
CA ASN A 469 40.62 9.17 -10.81
C ASN A 469 39.53 8.19 -11.27
N ALA A 470 38.58 8.66 -12.09
CA ALA A 470 37.57 7.77 -12.69
C ALA A 470 38.23 6.58 -13.41
N ASP A 471 39.42 6.79 -13.99
CA ASP A 471 40.25 5.75 -14.59
C ASP A 471 40.68 4.67 -13.58
N ALA A 472 40.97 5.02 -12.32
CA ALA A 472 41.35 4.03 -11.29
C ALA A 472 40.16 3.10 -10.92
N TYR A 473 38.94 3.64 -10.92
CA TYR A 473 37.72 2.83 -10.67
C TYR A 473 37.34 1.99 -11.89
N ILE A 474 37.48 2.53 -13.10
CA ILE A 474 37.30 1.76 -14.34
C ILE A 474 38.32 0.62 -14.40
N ILE A 475 39.58 0.87 -14.06
CA ILE A 475 40.63 -0.16 -13.96
C ILE A 475 40.31 -1.17 -12.85
N PHE A 476 39.82 -0.73 -11.68
CA PHE A 476 39.42 -1.62 -10.59
C PHE A 476 38.27 -2.55 -11.00
N PHE A 477 37.21 -2.03 -11.60
CA PHE A 477 36.09 -2.84 -12.10
C PHE A 477 36.51 -3.74 -13.26
N GLN A 478 37.33 -3.27 -14.19
CA GLN A 478 37.88 -4.12 -15.26
C GLN A 478 38.75 -5.25 -14.71
N LYS A 479 39.52 -5.01 -13.64
CA LYS A 479 40.35 -6.02 -12.98
C LYS A 479 39.48 -7.04 -12.23
N LEU A 480 38.38 -6.61 -11.62
CA LEU A 480 37.41 -7.48 -10.96
C LEU A 480 36.70 -8.40 -11.97
N PHE A 481 36.17 -7.84 -13.07
CA PHE A 481 35.48 -8.60 -14.12
C PHE A 481 36.42 -9.45 -14.99
N LYS A 482 37.69 -9.05 -15.18
CA LYS A 482 38.70 -9.92 -15.83
C LYS A 482 39.07 -11.12 -14.96
N ARG A 483 39.05 -10.98 -13.63
CA ARG A 483 39.38 -12.06 -12.69
C ARG A 483 38.33 -13.17 -12.74
N GLU A 484 37.04 -12.82 -12.79
CA GLU A 484 35.96 -13.80 -12.98
C GLU A 484 36.02 -14.54 -14.33
N LYS A 485 36.33 -13.84 -15.43
CA LYS A 485 36.50 -14.49 -16.75
C LYS A 485 37.71 -15.43 -16.81
N PHE A 486 38.80 -15.10 -16.11
CA PHE A 486 40.00 -15.95 -16.03
C PHE A 486 39.75 -17.19 -15.15
N ASP A 487 39.06 -17.03 -14.02
CA ASP A 487 38.69 -18.15 -13.16
C ASP A 487 37.67 -19.09 -13.82
N LEU A 488 36.68 -18.59 -14.58
CA LEU A 488 35.77 -19.44 -15.33
C LEU A 488 36.48 -20.24 -16.43
N LYS A 489 37.42 -19.62 -17.15
CA LYS A 489 38.17 -20.31 -18.21
C LYS A 489 39.07 -21.42 -17.66
N ASN A 490 39.80 -21.15 -16.57
CA ASN A 490 40.63 -22.17 -15.91
C ASN A 490 39.81 -23.31 -15.30
N ARG A 491 38.58 -23.07 -14.85
CA ARG A 491 37.69 -24.14 -14.37
C ARG A 491 37.18 -25.01 -15.51
N LEU A 492 36.81 -24.41 -16.64
CA LEU A 492 36.40 -25.13 -17.85
C LEU A 492 37.55 -25.92 -18.48
N ASP A 493 38.77 -25.39 -18.47
CA ASP A 493 39.95 -26.09 -19.00
C ASP A 493 40.35 -27.26 -18.06
N LYS A 494 40.22 -27.11 -16.74
CA LYS A 494 40.40 -28.22 -15.77
C LYS A 494 39.33 -29.30 -15.85
N GLU A 495 38.07 -28.94 -16.11
CA GLU A 495 37.00 -29.93 -16.34
C GLU A 495 37.25 -30.73 -17.62
N LYS A 496 37.77 -30.09 -18.67
CA LYS A 496 38.15 -30.78 -19.92
C LYS A 496 39.36 -31.69 -19.78
N GLU A 497 40.36 -31.31 -18.98
CA GLU A 497 41.49 -32.18 -18.65
C GLU A 497 41.02 -33.38 -17.80
N ALA A 498 40.14 -33.17 -16.82
CA ALA A 498 39.57 -34.25 -16.01
C ALA A 498 38.69 -35.23 -16.83
N GLU A 499 37.94 -34.74 -17.83
CA GLU A 499 37.19 -35.60 -18.76
C GLU A 499 38.09 -36.37 -19.75
N SER A 500 39.27 -35.83 -20.08
CA SER A 500 40.27 -36.50 -20.90
C SER A 500 40.93 -37.65 -20.13
N ASP A 501 41.34 -37.40 -18.89
CA ASP A 501 42.01 -38.39 -18.03
C ASP A 501 41.07 -39.52 -17.59
N ALA A 502 39.76 -39.29 -17.55
CA ALA A 502 38.77 -40.32 -17.24
C ALA A 502 38.43 -41.26 -18.44
N LYS A 503 38.95 -40.96 -19.65
CA LYS A 503 38.73 -41.75 -20.88
C LYS A 503 39.94 -42.55 -21.35
N THR A 504 41.05 -42.45 -20.63
CA THR A 504 42.25 -43.31 -20.74
C THR A 504 42.33 -44.24 -19.55
#